data_AF-A0A4Y2N3R4-F1
#
_entry.id   AF-A0A4Y2N3R4-F1
#
_cell.length_a   1.000
_cell.length_b   1.000
_cell.length_c   1.000
_cell.angle_alpha   90.00
_cell.angle_beta   90.00
_cell.angle_gamma   90.00
#
_symmetry.space_group_name_H-M   'P 1'
#
loop_
_entity.id
_entity.type
_entity.pdbx_description
1 polymer ?
#
loop_
_entity_poly.entity_id
_entity_poly.type
_entity_poly.pdbx_seq_one_letter_code
_entity_poly.pdbx_strand_id
1 'polypeptide(L)' 'MNIIENIRDAFLHAVENRSPPPRTPMDLWTVLKDEWCELPPRYLQTLVESMPHSVAVLLCVRGGPTRY' A
#
# COMPACT_ATOMS: atom_id res chain seq x y z
N MET A 1 10.20 1.26 -5.70
CA MET A 1 9.02 0.46 -5.32
C MET A 1 9.01 0.29 -3.80
N ASN A 2 8.57 1.30 -3.06
CA ASN A 2 8.44 1.17 -1.62
C ASN A 2 7.12 0.47 -1.30
N ILE A 3 7.14 -0.58 -0.48
CA ILE A 3 5.92 -1.31 -0.09
C ILE A 3 4.94 -0.39 0.64
N ILE A 4 5.46 0.58 1.38
CA ILE A 4 4.65 1.59 2.06
C ILE A 4 3.88 2.44 1.04
N GLU A 5 4.49 2.78 -0.10
CA GLU A 5 3.83 3.53 -1.18
C GLU A 5 2.76 2.68 -1.85
N ASN A 6 3.08 1.42 -2.20
CA ASN A 6 2.11 0.53 -2.85
C ASN A 6 0.90 0.20 -1.96
N ILE A 7 1.12 0.00 -0.65
CA ILE A 7 0.02 -0.17 0.31
C ILE A 7 -0.78 1.13 0.47
N ARG A 8 -0.09 2.28 0.52
CA ARG A 8 -0.75 3.59 0.62
C ARG A 8 -1.63 3.87 -0.59
N ASP A 9 -1.18 3.58 -1.80
CA ASP A 9 -1.96 3.77 -3.03
C ASP A 9 -3.18 2.83 -3.07
N ALA A 10 -3.02 1.57 -2.66
CA ALA A 10 -4.13 0.63 -2.56
C ALA A 10 -5.21 1.13 -1.58
N PHE A 11 -4.80 1.63 -0.41
CA PHE A 11 -5.72 2.22 0.56
C PHE A 11 -6.37 3.52 0.09
N LEU A 12 -5.61 4.39 -0.58
CA LEU A 12 -6.14 5.64 -1.12
C LEU A 12 -7.24 5.35 -2.13
N HIS A 13 -6.98 4.42 -3.06
CA HIS A 13 -7.95 3.99 -4.05
C HIS A 13 -9.22 3.40 -3.38
N ALA A 14 -9.05 2.58 -2.34
CA ALA A 14 -10.19 2.00 -1.63
C ALA A 14 -11.05 3.05 -0.92
N VAL A 15 -10.43 4.05 -0.29
CA VAL A 15 -11.12 5.16 0.36
C VAL A 15 -11.87 6.04 -0.65
N GLU A 16 -11.27 6.34 -1.80
CA GLU A 16 -11.87 7.19 -2.85
C GLU A 16 -13.06 6.51 -3.53
N ASN A 17 -13.01 5.19 -3.74
CA ASN A 17 -14.09 4.45 -4.39
C ASN A 17 -15.23 4.06 -3.43
N ARG A 18 -15.08 4.28 -2.12
CA ARG A 18 -16.11 3.92 -1.15
C ARG A 18 -17.28 4.91 -1.20
N SER A 19 -18.50 4.39 -1.29
CA SER A 19 -19.72 5.17 -1.22
C SER A 19 -20.62 4.67 -0.09
N PRO A 20 -21.09 5.53 0.83
CA PRO A 20 -20.77 6.96 0.92
C PRO A 20 -19.32 7.21 1.37
N PRO A 21 -18.72 8.37 1.01
CA PRO A 21 -17.37 8.71 1.44
C PRO A 21 -17.32 8.84 2.97
N PRO A 22 -16.20 8.47 3.61
CA PRO A 22 -16.05 8.63 5.05
C PRO A 22 -16.16 10.12 5.43
N ARG A 23 -17.10 10.42 6.33
CA ARG A 23 -17.42 11.81 6.74
C ARG A 23 -16.73 12.21 8.02
N THR A 24 -16.26 11.24 8.79
CA THR A 24 -15.54 11.45 10.05
C THR A 24 -14.20 10.72 10.06
N PRO A 25 -13.23 11.16 10.86
CA PRO A 25 -11.97 10.42 11.07
C PRO A 25 -12.20 8.99 11.56
N MET A 26 -13.27 8.77 12.33
CA MET A 26 -13.68 7.46 12.82
C MET A 26 -14.12 6.54 11.68
N ASP A 27 -14.92 7.08 10.75
CA ASP A 27 -15.35 6.35 9.56
C ASP A 27 -14.16 6.01 8.68
N LEU A 28 -13.25 6.95 8.46
CA LEU A 28 -12.02 6.73 7.70
C LEU A 28 -11.18 5.60 8.32
N TRP A 29 -11.01 5.61 9.64
CA TRP A 29 -10.29 4.54 10.33
C TRP A 29 -10.97 3.18 10.19
N THR A 30 -12.31 3.16 10.17
CA THR A 30 -13.09 1.95 9.97
C THR A 30 -12.94 1.43 8.54
N VAL A 31 -12.96 2.31 7.53
CA VAL A 31 -12.70 1.97 6.13
C VAL A 31 -11.34 1.31 5.99
N LEU A 32 -10.29 1.95 6.52
CA LEU A 32 -8.92 1.47 6.37
C LEU A 32 -8.74 0.09 7.01
N LYS A 33 -9.39 -0.16 8.16
CA LYS A 33 -9.36 -1.47 8.82
C LYS A 33 -10.09 -2.54 8.01
N ASP A 34 -11.27 -2.21 7.48
CA ASP A 34 -12.08 -3.10 6.67
C ASP A 34 -11.32 -3.53 5.41
N GLU A 35 -10.81 -2.56 4.66
CA GLU A 35 -10.00 -2.77 3.46
C GLU A 35 -8.70 -3.55 3.77
N TRP A 36 -8.05 -3.27 4.91
CA TRP A 36 -6.86 -4.02 5.31
C TRP A 36 -7.17 -5.49 5.61
N CYS A 37 -8.32 -5.79 6.22
CA CYS A 37 -8.75 -7.16 6.51
C CYS A 37 -9.16 -7.92 5.23
N GLU A 38 -9.72 -7.22 4.25
CA GLU A 38 -10.13 -7.79 2.96
C GLU A 38 -8.94 -8.03 2.01
N LEU A 39 -7.76 -7.47 2.29
CA LEU A 39 -6.59 -7.70 1.46
C LEU A 39 -6.20 -9.19 1.43
N PRO A 40 -6.05 -9.79 0.23
CA PRO A 40 -5.69 -11.20 0.12
C PRO A 40 -4.33 -11.48 0.77
N PRO A 41 -4.20 -12.57 1.55
CA PRO A 41 -2.91 -12.97 2.11
C PRO A 41 -1.82 -13.14 1.03
N ARG A 42 -2.22 -13.57 -0.17
CA ARG A 42 -1.33 -13.68 -1.34
C ARG A 42 -0.76 -12.34 -1.79
N TYR A 43 -1.55 -11.27 -1.72
CA TYR A 43 -1.09 -9.93 -2.08
C TYR A 43 -0.02 -9.44 -1.10
N LEU A 44 -0.28 -9.63 0.21
CA LEU A 44 0.69 -9.32 1.26
C LEU A 44 1.95 -10.19 1.14
N GLN A 45 1.81 -11.46 0.78
CA GLN A 45 2.94 -12.36 0.56
C GLN A 45 3.83 -11.89 -0.59
N THR A 46 3.25 -11.57 -1.75
CA THR A 46 4.00 -11.02 -2.90
C THR A 46 4.72 -9.73 -2.53
N LEU A 47 4.10 -8.87 -1.71
CA LEU A 47 4.74 -7.65 -1.23
C LEU A 47 5.98 -7.96 -0.37
N VAL A 48 5.86 -8.90 0.57
CA VAL A 48 6.99 -9.32 1.42
C VAL A 48 8.09 -9.98 0.57
N GLU A 49 7.74 -10.82 -0.40
CA GLU A 49 8.70 -11.46 -1.31
C GLU A 49 9.41 -10.44 -2.21
N SER A 50 8.76 -9.32 -2.55
CA SER A 50 9.37 -8.23 -3.31
C SER A 50 10.32 -7.34 -2.48
N MET A 51 10.31 -7.43 -1.14
CA MET A 51 11.19 -6.63 -0.24
C MET A 51 12.67 -6.75 -0.59
N PRO A 52 13.28 -7.95 -0.62
CA PRO A 52 14.70 -8.08 -0.93
C PRO A 52 15.05 -7.55 -2.32
N HIS A 53 14.13 -7.67 -3.29
CA HIS A 53 14.32 -7.12 -4.62
C HIS A 53 14.32 -5.58 -4.61
N SER A 54 13.36 -4.94 -3.93
CA SER A 54 13.30 -3.49 -3.80
C SER A 54 14.50 -2.91 -3.07
N VAL A 55 15.00 -3.59 -2.04
CA VAL A 55 16.24 -3.20 -1.34
C VAL A 55 17.45 -3.35 -2.25
N ALA A 56 17.55 -4.45 -3.01
CA ALA A 56 18.62 -4.64 -3.99
C ALA A 56 18.60 -3.54 -5.06
N VAL A 57 17.43 -3.18 -5.57
CA VAL A 57 17.26 -2.06 -6.51
C VAL A 57 17.72 -0.75 -5.88
N LEU A 58 17.29 -0.43 -4.66
CA LEU A 58 17.69 0.80 -3.96
C LEU A 58 19.21 0.88 -3.75
N LEU A 59 19.85 -0.24 -3.40
CA LEU A 59 21.30 -0.36 -3.28
C LEU A 59 22.00 -0.20 -4.64
N CYS A 60 21.46 -0.81 -5.70
CA CYS A 60 21.97 -0.67 -7.07
C CYS A 60 21.91 0.77 -7.58
N VAL A 61 20.87 1.53 -7.23
CA VAL A 61 20.71 2.92 -7.68
C VAL A 61 21.50 3.90 -6.79
N ARG A 62 22.27 3.42 -5.79
CA ARG A 62 23.04 4.24 -4.83
C ARG A 62 22.18 5.34 -4.17
N GLY A 63 20.90 5.06 -3.91
CA GLY A 63 19.96 6.04 -3.34
C GLY A 63 19.44 7.09 -4.33
N GLY A 64 19.70 6.95 -5.64
CA GLY A 64 19.10 7.79 -6.67
C GLY A 64 17.60 7.48 -6.87
N PRO A 65 16.78 8.46 -7.29
CA PRO A 65 15.35 8.27 -7.45
C PRO A 65 15.07 7.24 -8.55
N THR A 66 14.44 6.14 -8.17
CA THR A 66 13.93 5.14 -9.12
C THR A 66 12.63 5.64 -9.71
N ARG A 67 12.58 5.79 -11.04
CA ARG A 67 11.36 6.11 -11.79
C ARG A 67 10.42 4.91 -11.75
N TYR A 68 9.48 4.92 -10.82
CA TYR A 68 8.26 4.13 -10.86
C TYR A 68 7.13 5.02 -10.38
#